data_AF-W8C1T6-F1
#
_entry.id   AF-W8C1T6-F1
#
_cell.length_a   1.000
_cell.length_b   1.000
_cell.length_c   1.000
_cell.angle_alpha   90.00
_cell.angle_beta   90.00
_cell.angle_gamma   90.00
#
_symmetry.space_group_name_H-M   'P 1'
#
loop_
_entity.id
_entity.type
_entity.pdbx_description
1 polymer ?
#
loop_
_entity_poly.entity_id
_entity_poly.type
_entity_poly.pdbx_seq_one_letter_code
_entity_poly.pdbx_strand_id
1 'polypeptide(L)'
;MDLTTQVYELAKDIKEMREDITQLKGYMDRQNDVINELMKGHQMLMKRLVKQEEEDEEEKNIQRPMFPLMTQEDLDNAEAFIGIDDRKKDEMVRFLKPLLMPVGLKQKIVYVLSEQIILDYNLEGTHGKKRMLQYQKLLSVLYTATDRPGWSYKLFLDDLRRGFQFGKKKHFRKKCNANKLLKASRNPLSSGAEDDNDTDY
;
A
#
# COMPACT_ATOMS: atom_id res chain seq x y z
N MET A 1 60.97 27.70 -62.51
CA MET A 1 60.94 27.89 -61.04
C MET A 1 62.17 27.22 -60.47
N ASP A 2 62.87 27.91 -59.57
CA ASP A 2 64.05 27.38 -58.88
C ASP A 2 63.62 26.33 -57.84
N LEU A 3 64.33 25.20 -57.82
CA LEU A 3 64.07 24.04 -56.95
C LEU A 3 64.12 24.45 -55.46
N THR A 4 64.97 25.41 -55.13
CA THR A 4 65.08 25.95 -53.76
C THR A 4 63.85 26.73 -53.34
N THR A 5 63.20 27.45 -54.26
CA THR A 5 61.94 28.18 -53.99
C THR A 5 60.80 27.21 -53.71
N GLN A 6 60.69 26.12 -54.48
CA GLN A 6 59.67 25.08 -54.25
C GLN A 6 59.84 24.36 -52.92
N VAL A 7 61.09 24.06 -52.52
CA VAL A 7 61.38 23.46 -51.21
C VAL A 7 61.01 24.39 -50.06
N TYR A 8 61.23 25.70 -50.24
CA TYR A 8 60.85 26.70 -49.24
C TYR A 8 59.33 26.84 -49.08
N GLU A 9 58.58 26.85 -50.19
CA GLU A 9 57.11 26.87 -50.17
C GLU A 9 56.54 25.60 -49.52
N LEU A 10 57.04 24.42 -49.90
CA LEU A 10 56.65 23.15 -49.28
C LEU A 10 56.93 23.12 -47.77
N ALA A 11 58.07 23.66 -47.33
CA ALA A 11 58.40 23.73 -45.90
C ALA A 11 57.47 24.67 -45.13
N LYS A 12 57.03 25.77 -45.77
CA LYS A 12 56.04 26.70 -45.21
C LYS A 12 54.67 26.02 -45.08
N ASP A 13 54.21 25.35 -46.13
CA ASP A 13 52.92 24.64 -46.13
C ASP A 13 52.90 23.50 -45.09
N ILE A 14 53.99 22.75 -44.93
CA ILE A 14 54.12 21.72 -43.89
C ILE A 14 54.01 22.33 -42.49
N LYS A 15 54.55 23.54 -42.29
CA LYS A 15 54.47 24.22 -41.00
C LYS A 15 53.04 24.67 -40.72
N GLU A 16 52.37 25.29 -41.69
CA GLU A 16 50.97 25.73 -41.57
C GLU A 16 50.04 24.52 -41.32
N MET A 17 50.21 23.42 -42.07
CA MET A 17 49.45 22.19 -41.84
C MET A 17 49.66 21.59 -40.44
N ARG A 18 50.87 21.69 -39.86
CA ARG A 18 51.14 21.23 -38.49
C ARG A 18 50.46 22.11 -37.45
N GLU A 19 50.39 23.41 -37.69
CA GLU A 19 49.68 24.36 -36.84
C GLU A 19 48.18 24.07 -36.86
N ASP A 20 47.59 23.83 -38.04
CA ASP A 20 46.18 23.46 -38.19
C ASP A 20 45.84 22.13 -37.52
N ILE A 21 46.69 21.09 -37.68
CA ILE A 21 46.53 19.80 -36.99
C ILE A 21 46.53 20.00 -35.47
N THR A 22 47.37 20.89 -34.96
CA THR A 22 47.46 21.17 -33.52
C THR A 22 46.20 21.87 -33.02
N GLN A 23 45.68 22.83 -33.79
CA GLN A 23 44.42 23.50 -33.46
C GLN A 23 43.23 22.53 -33.49
N LEU A 24 43.14 21.70 -34.53
CA LEU A 24 42.10 20.68 -34.68
C LEU A 24 42.08 19.69 -33.51
N LYS A 25 43.26 19.22 -33.07
CA LYS A 25 43.38 18.39 -31.86
C LYS A 25 42.85 19.11 -30.63
N GLY A 26 43.22 20.37 -30.44
CA GLY A 26 42.72 21.18 -29.32
C GLY A 26 41.20 21.44 -29.36
N TYR A 27 40.59 21.45 -30.55
CA TYR A 27 39.12 21.50 -30.68
C TYR A 27 38.47 20.15 -30.38
N MET A 28 39.07 19.05 -30.85
CA MET A 28 38.59 17.70 -30.54
C MET A 28 38.61 17.39 -29.05
N ASP A 29 39.68 17.75 -28.35
CA ASP A 29 39.79 17.50 -26.90
C ASP A 29 38.68 18.24 -26.13
N ARG A 30 38.45 19.51 -26.48
CA ARG A 30 37.36 20.31 -25.91
C ARG A 30 35.98 19.73 -26.23
N GLN A 31 35.76 19.23 -27.45
CA GLN A 31 34.51 18.56 -27.80
C GLN A 31 34.31 17.27 -27.02
N ASN A 32 35.36 16.46 -26.84
CA ASN A 32 35.31 15.23 -26.05
C ASN A 32 34.94 15.51 -24.60
N ASP A 33 35.45 16.58 -24.00
CA ASP A 33 35.07 17.00 -22.64
C ASP A 33 33.59 17.34 -22.53
N VAL A 34 33.06 18.11 -23.49
CA VAL A 34 31.63 18.47 -23.54
C VAL A 34 30.75 17.21 -23.72
N ILE A 35 31.14 16.29 -24.60
CA ILE A 35 30.43 15.03 -24.83
C ILE A 35 30.41 14.19 -23.55
N ASN A 36 31.53 14.10 -22.84
CA ASN A 36 31.63 13.34 -21.60
C ASN A 36 30.70 13.89 -20.52
N GLU A 37 30.64 15.21 -20.35
CA GLU A 37 29.71 15.83 -19.39
C GLU A 37 28.25 15.62 -19.79
N LEU A 38 27.92 15.73 -21.07
CA LEU A 38 26.57 15.44 -21.57
C LEU A 38 26.18 13.98 -21.31
N MET A 39 27.09 13.03 -21.57
CA MET A 39 26.84 11.61 -21.29
C MET A 39 26.61 11.33 -19.81
N LYS A 40 27.37 11.95 -18.90
CA LYS A 40 27.13 11.83 -17.45
C LYS A 40 25.75 12.36 -17.08
N GLY A 41 25.35 13.50 -17.63
CA GLY A 41 24.02 14.07 -17.46
C GLY A 41 22.90 13.11 -17.91
N HIS A 42 23.03 12.56 -19.13
CA HIS A 42 22.09 11.58 -19.66
C HIS A 42 22.04 10.28 -18.83
N GLN A 43 23.18 9.76 -18.36
CA GLN A 43 23.20 8.58 -17.50
C GLN A 43 22.45 8.82 -16.18
N MET A 44 22.60 10.01 -15.58
CA MET A 44 21.86 10.37 -14.37
C MET A 44 20.35 10.49 -14.63
N LEU A 45 19.95 11.10 -15.75
CA LEU A 45 18.54 11.21 -16.12
C LEU A 45 17.92 9.83 -16.40
N MET A 46 18.60 8.96 -17.16
CA MET A 46 18.12 7.60 -17.41
C MET A 46 17.95 6.81 -16.11
N LYS A 47 18.92 6.87 -15.18
CA LYS A 47 18.79 6.20 -13.88
C LYS A 47 17.58 6.68 -13.08
N ARG A 48 17.25 7.98 -13.14
CA ARG A 48 16.05 8.52 -12.49
C ARG A 48 14.77 8.04 -13.16
N LEU A 49 14.73 8.02 -14.49
CA LEU A 49 13.58 7.54 -15.25
C LEU A 49 13.30 6.07 -14.97
N VAL A 50 14.32 5.20 -15.00
CA VAL A 50 14.16 3.77 -14.69
C VAL A 50 13.62 3.59 -13.27
N LYS A 51 14.18 4.30 -12.28
CA LYS A 51 13.71 4.22 -10.89
C LYS A 51 12.26 4.69 -10.73
N GLN A 52 11.85 5.71 -11.49
CA GLN A 52 10.48 6.19 -11.50
C GLN A 52 9.53 5.20 -12.18
N GLU A 53 9.94 4.58 -13.29
CA GLU A 53 9.14 3.53 -13.95
C GLU A 53 8.96 2.30 -13.05
N GLU A 54 10.00 1.89 -12.31
CA GLU A 54 9.92 0.81 -11.32
C GLU A 54 8.91 1.14 -10.21
N GLU A 55 8.95 2.36 -9.66
CA GLU A 55 8.00 2.83 -8.65
C GLU A 55 6.55 2.88 -9.21
N ASP A 56 6.36 3.37 -10.43
CA ASP A 56 5.06 3.42 -11.11
C ASP A 56 4.49 2.02 -11.44
N GLU A 57 5.35 1.04 -11.73
CA GLU A 57 4.94 -0.36 -11.93
C GLU A 57 4.56 -1.04 -10.62
N GLU A 58 5.29 -0.79 -9.53
CA GLU A 58 4.91 -1.26 -8.19
C GLU A 58 3.54 -0.69 -7.77
N GLU A 59 3.27 0.59 -8.05
CA GLU A 59 1.97 1.21 -7.78
C GLU A 59 0.82 0.57 -8.58
N LYS A 60 1.05 0.24 -9.86
CA LYS A 60 0.04 -0.39 -10.73
C LYS A 60 -0.33 -1.80 -10.27
N ASN A 61 0.60 -2.51 -9.64
CA ASN A 61 0.36 -3.87 -9.16
C ASN A 61 -0.44 -3.91 -7.86
N ILE A 62 -0.46 -2.82 -7.07
CA ILE A 62 -1.23 -2.79 -5.82
C ILE A 62 -2.68 -2.43 -6.12
N GLN A 63 -3.53 -3.46 -6.10
CA GLN A 63 -4.96 -3.32 -6.34
C GLN A 63 -5.67 -2.62 -5.17
N ARG A 64 -6.72 -1.85 -5.50
CA ARG A 64 -7.61 -1.24 -4.51
C ARG A 64 -8.29 -2.35 -3.69
N PRO A 65 -8.23 -2.30 -2.35
CA PRO A 65 -8.80 -3.36 -1.53
C PRO A 65 -10.32 -3.39 -1.66
N MET A 66 -10.86 -4.60 -1.77
CA MET A 66 -12.30 -4.84 -1.81
C MET A 66 -12.80 -5.20 -0.42
N PHE A 67 -13.81 -4.48 0.06
CA PHE A 67 -14.41 -4.74 1.37
C PHE A 67 -15.65 -5.63 1.26
N PRO A 68 -15.92 -6.49 2.26
CA PRO A 68 -15.09 -6.76 3.45
C PRO A 68 -13.78 -7.50 3.12
N LEU A 69 -12.70 -7.26 3.87
CA LEU A 69 -11.41 -7.95 3.69
C LEU A 69 -11.56 -9.42 4.12
N MET A 70 -11.29 -10.35 3.22
CA MET A 70 -11.63 -11.76 3.38
C MET A 70 -10.44 -12.59 3.86
N THR A 71 -9.24 -12.25 3.41
CA THR A 71 -8.03 -13.04 3.59
C THR A 71 -6.90 -12.25 4.26
N GLN A 72 -5.85 -12.98 4.64
CA GLN A 72 -4.59 -12.39 5.10
C GLN A 72 -4.00 -11.45 4.05
N GLU A 73 -3.98 -11.92 2.80
CA GLU A 73 -3.44 -11.20 1.66
C GLU A 73 -4.20 -9.89 1.43
N ASP A 74 -5.53 -9.88 1.62
CA ASP A 74 -6.33 -8.65 1.52
C ASP A 74 -5.93 -7.60 2.57
N LEU A 75 -5.58 -8.02 3.78
CA LEU A 75 -5.10 -7.12 4.82
C LEU A 75 -3.73 -6.54 4.47
N ASP A 76 -2.83 -7.39 3.98
CA ASP A 76 -1.48 -7.01 3.59
C ASP A 76 -1.52 -6.05 2.38
N ASN A 77 -2.38 -6.34 1.39
CA ASN A 77 -2.66 -5.49 0.24
C ASN A 77 -3.30 -4.16 0.65
N ALA A 78 -4.24 -4.16 1.59
CA ALA A 78 -4.85 -2.92 2.08
C ALA A 78 -3.80 -2.03 2.80
N GLU A 79 -2.95 -2.61 3.62
CA GLU A 79 -1.86 -1.90 4.31
C GLU A 79 -0.84 -1.33 3.31
N ALA A 80 -0.48 -2.09 2.28
CA ALA A 80 0.38 -1.63 1.19
C ALA A 80 -0.27 -0.49 0.40
N PHE A 81 -1.52 -0.67 -0.06
CA PHE A 81 -2.28 0.32 -0.83
C PHE A 81 -2.43 1.66 -0.13
N ILE A 82 -2.77 1.65 1.16
CA ILE A 82 -2.87 2.86 1.98
C ILE A 82 -1.49 3.51 2.14
N GLY A 83 -0.44 2.72 2.08
CA GLY A 83 0.94 3.13 2.24
C GLY A 83 1.62 3.80 1.05
N ILE A 84 0.99 3.77 -0.13
CA ILE A 84 1.55 4.33 -1.36
C ILE A 84 1.61 5.87 -1.28
N ASP A 85 0.47 6.50 -1.00
CA ASP A 85 0.32 7.95 -0.97
C ASP A 85 -0.80 8.36 0.00
N ASP A 86 -0.66 9.54 0.60
CA ASP A 86 -1.67 10.16 1.47
C ASP A 86 -3.02 10.35 0.77
N ARG A 87 -3.03 10.54 -0.55
CA ARG A 87 -4.29 10.62 -1.32
C ARG A 87 -5.09 9.31 -1.26
N LYS A 88 -4.42 8.16 -1.30
CA LYS A 88 -5.08 6.83 -1.20
C LYS A 88 -5.66 6.61 0.19
N LYS A 89 -4.94 7.06 1.22
CA LYS A 89 -5.42 7.08 2.60
C LYS A 89 -6.71 7.91 2.73
N ASP A 90 -6.73 9.12 2.19
CA ASP A 90 -7.92 9.99 2.22
C ASP A 90 -9.09 9.41 1.43
N GLU A 91 -8.84 8.80 0.27
CA GLU A 91 -9.84 8.09 -0.51
C GLU A 91 -10.50 6.97 0.32
N MET A 92 -9.67 6.20 1.03
CA MET A 92 -10.14 5.11 1.88
C MET A 92 -10.97 5.61 3.06
N VAL A 93 -10.55 6.71 3.70
CA VAL A 93 -11.31 7.35 4.78
C VAL A 93 -12.69 7.80 4.27
N ARG A 94 -12.75 8.44 3.10
CA ARG A 94 -14.01 8.90 2.48
C ARG A 94 -14.96 7.74 2.18
N PHE A 95 -14.43 6.61 1.72
CA PHE A 95 -15.22 5.41 1.44
C PHE A 95 -15.76 4.75 2.72
N LEU A 96 -14.92 4.59 3.76
CA LEU A 96 -15.28 3.86 4.97
C LEU A 96 -16.14 4.68 5.95
N LYS A 97 -15.97 6.01 5.99
CA LYS A 97 -16.70 6.89 6.91
C LYS A 97 -18.23 6.70 6.87
N PRO A 98 -18.91 6.72 5.70
CA PRO A 98 -20.36 6.51 5.66
C PRO A 98 -20.80 5.08 6.03
N LEU A 99 -19.92 4.09 5.91
CA LEU A 99 -20.23 2.70 6.31
C LEU A 99 -20.16 2.50 7.82
N LEU A 100 -19.24 3.22 8.46
CA LEU A 100 -18.94 3.06 9.88
C LEU A 100 -19.73 4.03 10.75
N MET A 101 -19.94 5.27 10.31
CA MET A 101 -20.63 6.30 11.09
C MET A 101 -22.15 6.26 10.87
N PRO A 102 -22.96 6.63 11.89
CA PRO A 102 -22.57 7.16 13.21
C PRO A 102 -22.26 6.07 14.27
N VAL A 103 -22.42 4.79 13.94
CA VAL A 103 -22.46 3.70 14.94
C VAL A 103 -21.07 3.28 15.45
N GLY A 104 -20.05 3.33 14.59
CA GLY A 104 -18.70 2.86 14.88
C GLY A 104 -18.48 1.37 14.58
N LEU A 105 -17.26 0.91 14.89
CA LEU A 105 -16.78 -0.43 14.55
C LEU A 105 -17.45 -1.52 15.40
N LYS A 106 -17.89 -1.21 16.63
CA LYS A 106 -18.57 -2.19 17.50
C LYS A 106 -19.65 -3.00 16.79
N GLN A 107 -20.42 -2.38 15.91
CA GLN A 107 -21.49 -3.05 15.15
C GLN A 107 -21.19 -3.17 13.65
N LYS A 108 -20.35 -2.27 13.11
CA LYS A 108 -20.09 -2.17 11.67
C LYS A 108 -18.79 -2.85 11.21
N ILE A 109 -18.04 -3.50 12.10
CA ILE A 109 -16.78 -4.19 11.74
C ILE A 109 -16.95 -5.21 10.61
N VAL A 110 -18.13 -5.83 10.48
CA VAL A 110 -18.43 -6.82 9.43
C VAL A 110 -18.46 -6.24 8.00
N TYR A 111 -18.56 -4.91 7.86
CA TYR A 111 -18.43 -4.22 6.58
C TYR A 111 -16.97 -3.97 6.20
N VAL A 112 -16.05 -4.10 7.16
CA VAL A 112 -14.61 -3.90 6.95
C VAL A 112 -13.90 -5.25 6.89
N LEU A 113 -14.20 -6.16 7.81
CA LEU A 113 -13.54 -7.44 7.96
C LEU A 113 -14.56 -8.57 7.81
N SER A 114 -14.18 -9.60 7.08
CA SER A 114 -14.99 -10.81 6.95
C SER A 114 -15.12 -11.54 8.29
N GLU A 115 -16.09 -12.45 8.36
CA GLU A 115 -16.27 -13.33 9.51
C GLU A 115 -15.01 -14.16 9.80
N GLN A 116 -14.32 -14.62 8.75
CA GLN A 116 -13.08 -15.40 8.88
C GLN A 116 -11.98 -14.57 9.54
N ILE A 117 -11.73 -13.35 9.04
CA ILE A 117 -10.76 -12.44 9.64
C ILE A 117 -11.13 -12.11 11.08
N ILE A 118 -12.41 -11.81 11.34
CA ILE A 118 -12.88 -11.52 12.69
C ILE A 118 -12.57 -12.67 13.65
N LEU A 119 -12.72 -13.94 13.24
CA LEU A 119 -12.44 -15.10 14.07
C LEU A 119 -10.95 -15.31 14.31
N ASP A 120 -10.13 -15.16 13.27
CA ASP A 120 -8.69 -15.44 13.27
C ASP A 120 -7.85 -14.35 13.95
N TYR A 121 -8.38 -13.13 13.99
CA TYR A 121 -7.69 -11.97 14.54
C TYR A 121 -8.26 -11.52 15.90
N ASN A 122 -7.41 -10.89 16.69
CA ASN A 122 -7.84 -9.97 17.74
C ASN A 122 -6.89 -8.76 17.79
N LEU A 123 -7.16 -7.81 18.68
CA LEU A 123 -6.38 -6.58 18.71
C LEU A 123 -4.88 -6.83 19.04
N GLU A 124 -4.62 -7.70 20.01
CA GLU A 124 -3.29 -7.86 20.64
C GLU A 124 -2.48 -9.06 20.13
N GLY A 125 -3.10 -10.01 19.41
CA GLY A 125 -2.47 -11.25 18.97
C GLY A 125 -2.42 -12.36 20.02
N THR A 126 -3.38 -12.39 20.95
CA THR A 126 -3.39 -13.35 22.07
C THR A 126 -4.22 -14.60 21.76
N HIS A 127 -3.96 -15.70 22.49
CA HIS A 127 -4.70 -16.98 22.38
C HIS A 127 -4.67 -17.61 20.98
N GLY A 128 -3.49 -17.62 20.35
CA GLY A 128 -3.30 -18.21 19.01
C GLY A 128 -3.94 -17.42 17.87
N LYS A 129 -4.45 -16.21 18.15
CA LYS A 129 -5.01 -15.30 17.13
C LYS A 129 -3.94 -14.35 16.63
N LYS A 130 -4.08 -13.90 15.38
CA LYS A 130 -3.19 -12.91 14.78
C LYS A 130 -3.51 -11.50 15.32
N ARG A 131 -2.51 -10.61 15.25
CA ARG A 131 -2.55 -9.28 15.85
C ARG A 131 -3.01 -8.22 14.84
N MET A 132 -4.17 -7.60 15.07
CA MET A 132 -4.67 -6.53 14.20
C MET A 132 -3.82 -5.25 14.29
N LEU A 133 -3.20 -5.00 15.45
CA LEU A 133 -2.27 -3.88 15.66
C LEU A 133 -1.01 -3.93 14.77
N GLN A 134 -0.78 -4.96 13.96
CA GLN A 134 0.31 -4.93 12.97
C GLN A 134 0.00 -4.04 11.76
N TYR A 135 -1.29 -3.77 11.50
CA TYR A 135 -1.77 -2.98 10.36
C TYR A 135 -1.99 -1.51 10.73
N GLN A 136 -0.88 -0.80 10.94
CA GLN A 136 -0.91 0.57 11.47
C GLN A 136 -1.59 1.55 10.51
N LYS A 137 -1.36 1.43 9.21
CA LYS A 137 -1.94 2.32 8.19
C LYS A 137 -3.44 2.08 8.09
N LEU A 138 -3.88 0.83 8.02
CA LEU A 138 -5.30 0.49 8.05
C LEU A 138 -5.98 0.99 9.34
N LEU A 139 -5.34 0.81 10.50
CA LEU A 139 -5.87 1.33 11.76
C LEU A 139 -5.96 2.85 11.78
N SER A 140 -4.99 3.56 11.19
CA SER A 140 -5.03 5.02 11.07
C SER A 140 -6.20 5.51 10.22
N VAL A 141 -6.50 4.79 9.12
CA VAL A 141 -7.66 5.07 8.26
C VAL A 141 -8.96 4.81 9.02
N LEU A 142 -9.07 3.68 9.71
CA LEU A 142 -10.27 3.34 10.50
C LEU A 142 -10.49 4.32 11.64
N TYR A 143 -9.43 4.77 12.30
CA TYR A 143 -9.49 5.80 13.34
C TYR A 143 -10.07 7.11 12.77
N THR A 144 -9.52 7.57 11.65
CA THR A 144 -9.95 8.80 10.98
C THR A 144 -11.38 8.69 10.43
N ALA A 145 -11.75 7.53 9.89
CA ALA A 145 -13.09 7.27 9.37
C ALA A 145 -14.16 7.20 10.47
N THR A 146 -13.77 6.91 11.71
CA THR A 146 -14.68 6.84 12.88
C THR A 146 -14.61 8.07 13.79
N ASP A 147 -13.87 9.09 13.36
CA ASP A 147 -13.64 10.31 14.13
C ASP A 147 -14.93 11.09 14.41
N ARG A 148 -15.00 11.63 15.62
CA ARG A 148 -16.16 12.37 16.17
C ARG A 148 -15.74 13.22 17.38
N PRO A 149 -16.55 14.21 17.79
CA PRO A 149 -16.21 15.04 18.95
C PRO A 149 -15.93 14.21 20.21
N GLY A 150 -14.78 14.48 20.86
CA GLY A 150 -14.33 13.73 22.05
C GLY A 150 -13.75 12.34 21.77
N TRP A 151 -13.55 11.98 20.50
CA TRP A 151 -12.95 10.71 20.11
C TRP A 151 -11.45 10.71 20.38
N SER A 152 -10.98 9.69 21.10
CA SER A 152 -9.56 9.47 21.34
C SER A 152 -9.14 8.13 20.78
N TYR A 153 -7.85 7.98 20.50
CA TYR A 153 -7.32 6.70 19.99
C TYR A 153 -7.61 5.53 20.94
N LYS A 154 -7.61 5.76 22.26
CA LYS A 154 -8.00 4.74 23.25
C LYS A 154 -9.45 4.30 23.06
N LEU A 155 -10.39 5.24 22.90
CA LEU A 155 -11.80 4.93 22.67
C LEU A 155 -12.02 4.19 21.36
N PHE A 156 -11.25 4.54 20.32
CA PHE A 156 -11.23 3.80 19.06
C PHE A 156 -10.77 2.34 19.23
N LEU A 157 -9.66 2.10 19.92
CA LEU A 157 -9.18 0.75 20.17
C LEU A 157 -10.19 -0.08 20.98
N ASP A 158 -10.85 0.54 21.96
CA ASP A 158 -11.92 -0.11 22.73
C ASP A 158 -13.14 -0.44 21.86
N ASP A 159 -13.54 0.44 20.94
CA ASP A 159 -14.63 0.22 19.99
C ASP A 159 -14.30 -0.89 18.99
N LEU A 160 -13.07 -0.93 18.47
CA LEU A 160 -12.57 -2.00 17.62
C LEU A 160 -12.53 -3.34 18.36
N ARG A 161 -12.03 -3.36 19.61
CA ARG A 161 -12.02 -4.57 20.45
C ARG A 161 -13.43 -5.11 20.67
N ARG A 162 -14.40 -4.22 20.97
CA ARG A 162 -15.81 -4.58 21.09
C ARG A 162 -16.39 -5.08 19.77
N GLY A 163 -15.96 -4.52 18.63
CA GLY A 163 -16.30 -5.00 17.29
C GLY A 163 -15.93 -6.47 17.09
N PHE A 164 -14.68 -6.83 17.37
CA PHE A 164 -14.25 -8.23 17.30
C PHE A 164 -15.06 -9.14 18.24
N GLN A 165 -15.30 -8.71 19.48
CA GLN A 165 -16.10 -9.48 20.45
C GLN A 165 -17.52 -9.70 19.96
N PHE A 166 -18.17 -8.64 19.45
CA PHE A 166 -19.53 -8.71 18.94
C PHE A 166 -19.64 -9.59 17.70
N GLY A 167 -18.71 -9.44 16.75
CA GLY A 167 -18.64 -10.28 15.56
C GLY A 167 -18.50 -11.77 15.90
N LYS A 168 -17.58 -12.12 16.82
CA LYS A 168 -17.42 -13.48 17.34
C LYS A 168 -18.69 -14.00 18.00
N LYS A 169 -19.27 -13.22 18.92
CA LYS A 169 -20.52 -13.59 19.61
C LYS A 169 -21.65 -13.85 18.62
N LYS A 170 -21.79 -13.00 17.59
CA LYS A 170 -22.78 -13.15 16.52
C LYS A 170 -22.58 -14.45 15.74
N HIS A 171 -21.35 -14.76 15.33
CA HIS A 171 -21.02 -16.01 14.63
C HIS A 171 -21.38 -17.24 15.48
N PHE A 172 -20.89 -17.30 16.73
CA PHE A 172 -21.12 -18.46 17.59
C PHE A 172 -22.60 -18.65 17.93
N ARG A 173 -23.36 -17.56 18.15
CA ARG A 173 -24.81 -17.65 18.34
C ARG A 173 -25.51 -18.23 17.10
N LYS A 174 -25.14 -17.78 15.90
CA LYS A 174 -25.67 -18.33 14.63
C LYS A 174 -25.36 -19.82 14.51
N LYS A 175 -24.12 -20.23 14.81
CA LYS A 175 -23.68 -21.63 14.78
C LYS A 175 -24.44 -22.50 15.80
N CYS A 176 -24.61 -22.02 17.03
CA CYS A 176 -25.39 -22.71 18.06
C CYS A 176 -26.85 -22.88 17.64
N ASN A 177 -27.49 -21.84 17.11
CA ASN A 177 -28.88 -21.90 16.65
C ASN A 177 -29.05 -22.88 15.48
N ALA A 178 -28.12 -22.87 14.52
CA ALA A 178 -28.12 -23.84 13.42
C ALA A 178 -28.01 -25.28 13.94
N ASN A 179 -27.15 -25.52 14.94
CA ASN A 179 -27.01 -26.84 15.57
C ASN A 179 -28.27 -27.25 16.34
N LYS A 180 -28.96 -26.32 17.03
CA LYS A 180 -30.24 -26.60 17.70
C LYS A 180 -31.30 -27.03 16.68
N LEU A 181 -31.42 -26.31 15.56
CA LEU A 181 -32.34 -26.64 14.46
C LEU A 181 -32.05 -28.00 13.83
N LEU A 182 -30.77 -28.30 13.57
CA LEU A 182 -30.34 -29.61 13.05
C LEU A 182 -30.61 -30.77 14.02
N LYS A 183 -30.55 -30.53 15.33
CA LYS A 183 -30.90 -31.53 16.34
C LYS A 183 -32.41 -31.73 16.43
N ALA A 184 -33.19 -30.66 16.38
CA ALA A 184 -34.65 -30.73 16.37
C ALA A 184 -35.20 -31.46 15.13
N SER A 185 -34.59 -31.25 13.96
CA SER A 185 -34.97 -32.00 12.75
C SER A 185 -34.59 -33.48 12.78
N ARG A 186 -33.56 -33.84 13.57
CA ARG A 186 -33.10 -35.23 13.76
C ARG A 186 -33.87 -36.00 14.84
N ASN A 187 -34.44 -35.31 15.83
CA ASN A 187 -35.25 -35.90 16.90
C ASN A 187 -36.52 -35.07 17.15
N PRO A 188 -37.61 -35.31 16.39
CA PRO A 188 -38.85 -34.55 16.50
C PRO A 188 -39.66 -34.79 17.80
N LEU A 189 -39.23 -35.69 18.68
CA LEU A 189 -39.97 -36.11 19.89
C LEU A 189 -39.40 -35.56 21.22
N SER A 190 -38.43 -34.63 21.19
CA SER A 190 -37.77 -34.10 22.40
C SER A 190 -37.98 -32.58 22.61
N SER A 191 -39.14 -32.05 22.25
CA SER A 191 -39.51 -30.67 22.61
C SER A 191 -40.14 -30.63 24.00
N GLY A 192 -39.31 -30.73 25.04
CA GLY A 192 -39.64 -30.23 26.36
C GLY A 192 -39.40 -28.72 26.38
N ALA A 193 -40.43 -27.94 26.71
CA ALA A 193 -40.35 -26.50 26.87
C ALA A 193 -39.43 -26.16 28.05
N GLU A 194 -38.27 -25.58 27.76
CA GLU A 194 -37.49 -24.86 28.77
C GLU A 194 -37.70 -23.36 28.52
N ASP A 195 -38.28 -22.76 29.55
CA ASP A 195 -38.68 -21.37 29.72
C ASP A 195 -37.41 -20.51 29.91
N ASP A 196 -36.88 -19.96 28.82
CA ASP A 196 -35.77 -18.99 28.89
C ASP A 196 -36.33 -17.61 29.24
N ASN A 197 -36.54 -17.41 30.54
CA ASN A 197 -36.73 -16.11 31.15
C ASN A 197 -35.34 -15.47 31.30
N ASP A 198 -34.91 -14.66 30.32
CA ASP A 198 -33.70 -13.85 30.46
C ASP A 198 -33.95 -12.42 29.99
N THR A 199 -33.97 -11.54 30.99
CA THR A 199 -34.33 -10.13 30.92
C THR A 199 -33.15 -9.33 30.38
N ASP A 200 -33.42 -8.43 29.43
CA ASP A 200 -32.50 -7.39 28.96
C ASP A 200 -31.93 -6.59 30.14
N TYR A 201 -30.60 -6.38 30.16
CA TYR A 201 -29.93 -5.08 30.41
C TYR A 201 -28.44 -5.15 29.97
#